data_AF-A0A6N1AC71-F1
#
_entry.id   AF-A0A6N1AC71-F1
#
_cell.length_a   1.000
_cell.length_b   1.000
_cell.length_c   1.000
_cell.angle_alpha   90.00
_cell.angle_beta   90.00
_cell.angle_gamma   90.00
#
_symmetry.space_group_name_H-M   'P 1'
#
loop_
_entity.id
_entity.type
_entity.pdbx_description
1 polymer ?
#
loop_
_entity_poly.entity_id
_entity_poly.type
_entity_poly.pdbx_seq_one_letter_code
_entity_poly.pdbx_strand_id
1 'polypeptide(L)'
;MEPLPSSTEGRLLLAAFFVLLTLIGLSVLGERTLPLFGGNRDLAGRVYKTLFVGLGGGMLSLATPALVTGFIGRLRTLFTRIEAKGAIADAILRDRALDQAQTAGFVLMALFAIAGIVAAVLVWTGQLWPGER
;
A
#
# COMPACT_ATOMS: atom_id res chain seq x y z
N MET A 1 24.90 14.54 -14.54
CA MET A 1 23.71 14.36 -13.70
C MET A 1 24.03 13.25 -12.72
N GLU A 2 24.41 13.61 -11.49
CA GLU A 2 24.57 12.61 -10.42
C GLU A 2 23.22 11.95 -10.14
N PRO A 3 23.14 10.61 -10.07
CA PRO A 3 21.92 9.95 -9.65
C PRO A 3 21.65 10.34 -8.21
N LEU A 4 20.54 11.04 -7.97
CA LEU A 4 20.04 11.31 -6.62
C LEU A 4 20.04 9.99 -5.84
N PRO A 5 20.69 9.89 -4.68
CA PRO A 5 20.58 8.70 -3.83
C PRO A 5 19.12 8.56 -3.45
N SER A 6 18.40 7.68 -4.14
CA SER A 6 16.99 7.45 -3.85
C SER A 6 16.89 6.80 -2.48
N SER A 7 16.31 7.54 -1.52
CA SER A 7 15.98 7.00 -0.21
C SER A 7 15.16 5.71 -0.39
N THR A 8 15.37 4.72 0.47
CA THR A 8 14.67 3.42 0.41
C THR A 8 13.15 3.61 0.28
N GLU A 9 12.59 4.60 0.97
CA GLU A 9 11.17 4.98 0.89
C GLU A 9 10.74 5.42 -0.52
N GLY A 10 11.58 6.17 -1.24
CA GLY A 10 11.31 6.57 -2.62
C GLY A 10 11.27 5.37 -3.58
N ARG A 11 12.11 4.35 -3.35
CA ARG A 11 12.07 3.11 -4.13
C ARG A 11 10.80 2.31 -3.85
N LEU A 12 10.36 2.26 -2.59
CA LEU A 12 9.13 1.58 -2.19
C LEU A 12 7.88 2.26 -2.79
N LEU A 13 7.83 3.59 -2.79
CA LEU A 13 6.77 4.33 -3.48
C LEU A 13 6.75 4.08 -4.99
N LEU A 14 7.92 4.05 -5.62
CA LEU A 14 8.02 3.74 -7.04
C LEU A 14 7.51 2.32 -7.34
N ALA A 15 7.86 1.35 -6.49
CA ALA A 15 7.34 -0.02 -6.59
C ALA A 15 5.81 -0.05 -6.40
N ALA A 16 5.26 0.64 -5.40
CA ALA A 16 3.82 0.76 -5.20
C ALA A 16 3.13 1.38 -6.43
N PHE A 17 3.73 2.38 -7.05
CA PHE A 17 3.22 3.00 -8.28
C PHE A 17 3.20 2.02 -9.45
N PHE A 18 4.24 1.20 -9.64
CA PHE A 18 4.21 0.14 -10.65
C PHE A 18 3.14 -0.92 -10.39
N VAL A 19 2.90 -1.26 -9.12
CA VAL A 19 1.79 -2.15 -8.76
C VAL A 19 0.44 -1.51 -9.09
N LEU A 20 0.26 -0.21 -8.83
CA LEU A 20 -0.94 0.53 -9.23
C LEU A 20 -1.18 0.47 -10.75
N LEU A 21 -0.14 0.72 -11.55
CA LEU A 21 -0.25 0.62 -13.02
C LEU A 21 -0.62 -0.80 -13.46
N THR A 22 -0.11 -1.81 -12.78
CA THR A 22 -0.46 -3.22 -13.04
C THR A 22 -1.95 -3.48 -12.75
N LEU A 23 -2.46 -2.96 -11.63
CA LEU A 23 -3.88 -3.05 -11.28
C LEU A 23 -4.78 -2.35 -12.31
N ILE A 24 -4.37 -1.17 -12.79
CA ILE A 24 -5.09 -0.45 -13.85
C ILE A 24 -5.06 -1.25 -15.17
N GLY A 25 -3.91 -1.84 -15.52
CA GLY A 25 -3.82 -2.71 -16.69
C GLY A 25 -4.75 -3.90 -16.59
N LEU A 26 -4.78 -4.56 -15.42
CA LEU A 26 -5.66 -5.70 -15.16
C LEU A 26 -7.15 -5.32 -15.24
N SER A 27 -7.55 -4.13 -14.79
CA SER A 27 -8.97 -3.70 -14.87
C SER A 27 -9.44 -3.53 -16.31
N VAL A 28 -8.56 -3.06 -17.20
CA VAL A 28 -8.86 -2.87 -18.63
C VAL A 28 -8.92 -4.20 -19.39
N LEU A 29 -8.17 -5.21 -18.92
CA LEU A 29 -8.06 -6.52 -19.59
C LEU A 29 -9.21 -7.48 -19.29
N GLY A 30 -10.05 -7.22 -18.28
CA GLY A 30 -10.94 -8.19 -17.65
C GLY A 30 -11.81 -9.04 -18.59
N GLU A 31 -12.49 -8.45 -19.57
CA GLU A 31 -13.33 -9.22 -20.50
C GLU A 31 -12.53 -9.84 -21.67
N ARG A 32 -11.36 -9.28 -21.99
CA ARG A 32 -10.54 -9.71 -23.14
C ARG A 32 -9.76 -10.99 -22.87
N THR A 33 -9.59 -11.35 -21.61
CA THR A 33 -8.81 -12.52 -21.16
C THR A 33 -9.66 -13.74 -20.84
N LEU A 34 -10.99 -13.64 -20.94
CA LEU A 34 -11.91 -14.79 -20.80
C LEU A 34 -11.49 -16.04 -21.61
N PRO A 35 -10.95 -15.91 -22.85
CA PRO A 35 -10.43 -17.07 -23.59
C PRO A 35 -9.27 -17.79 -22.89
N LEU A 36 -8.45 -17.09 -22.11
CA LEU A 36 -7.33 -17.69 -21.35
C LEU A 36 -7.81 -18.60 -20.21
N PHE A 37 -9.05 -18.40 -19.75
CA PHE A 37 -9.69 -19.21 -18.70
C PHE A 37 -10.64 -20.27 -19.28
N GLY A 38 -10.55 -20.57 -20.58
CA GLY A 38 -11.41 -21.56 -21.24
C GLY A 38 -12.90 -21.17 -21.24
N GLY A 39 -13.20 -19.87 -21.14
CA GLY A 39 -14.57 -19.37 -21.04
C GLY A 39 -15.21 -19.49 -19.65
N ASN A 40 -14.49 -19.99 -18.64
CA ASN A 40 -14.99 -20.10 -17.27
C ASN A 40 -14.94 -18.74 -16.56
N ARG A 41 -16.10 -18.07 -16.50
CA ARG A 41 -16.27 -16.76 -15.86
C ARG A 41 -16.00 -16.78 -14.36
N ASP A 42 -16.37 -17.85 -13.67
CA ASP A 42 -16.19 -17.97 -12.22
C ASP A 42 -14.71 -18.07 -11.85
N LEU A 43 -13.96 -18.88 -12.60
CA LEU A 43 -12.52 -19.01 -12.40
C LEU A 43 -11.80 -17.69 -12.71
N ALA A 44 -12.15 -17.04 -13.83
CA ALA A 44 -11.59 -15.76 -14.21
C ALA A 44 -11.85 -14.69 -13.12
N GLY A 45 -13.11 -14.55 -12.67
CA GLY A 45 -13.49 -13.61 -11.62
C GLY A 45 -12.74 -13.84 -10.31
N ARG A 46 -12.62 -15.10 -9.87
CA ARG A 46 -11.89 -15.47 -8.65
C ARG A 46 -10.40 -15.13 -8.75
N VAL A 47 -9.77 -15.41 -9.89
CA VAL A 47 -8.35 -15.09 -10.14
C VAL A 47 -8.15 -13.57 -10.13
N TYR A 48 -8.97 -12.81 -10.84
CA TYR A 48 -8.89 -11.36 -10.87
C TYR A 48 -9.07 -10.74 -9.48
N LYS A 49 -10.11 -11.13 -8.74
CA LYS A 49 -10.33 -10.63 -7.37
C LYS A 49 -9.15 -10.94 -6.45
N THR A 50 -8.63 -12.16 -6.52
CA THR A 50 -7.45 -12.58 -5.72
C THR A 50 -6.23 -11.73 -6.08
N LEU A 51 -5.97 -11.52 -7.37
CA LEU A 51 -4.88 -10.66 -7.83
C LEU A 51 -5.07 -9.22 -7.41
N PHE A 52 -6.26 -8.65 -7.55
CA PHE A 52 -6.57 -7.28 -7.14
C PHE A 52 -6.36 -7.08 -5.64
N VAL A 53 -6.82 -8.03 -4.82
CA VAL A 53 -6.66 -7.95 -3.36
C VAL A 53 -5.21 -8.16 -2.94
N GLY A 54 -4.52 -9.15 -3.52
CA GLY A 54 -3.11 -9.42 -3.21
C GLY A 54 -2.19 -8.29 -3.63
N LEU A 55 -2.32 -7.81 -4.87
CA LEU A 55 -1.55 -6.67 -5.39
C LEU A 55 -1.95 -5.36 -4.71
N GLY A 56 -3.24 -5.14 -4.43
CA GLY A 56 -3.71 -3.97 -3.68
C GLY A 56 -3.14 -3.92 -2.26
N GLY A 57 -3.14 -5.05 -1.55
CA GLY A 57 -2.51 -5.17 -0.24
C GLY A 57 -0.99 -4.96 -0.29
N GLY A 58 -0.32 -5.53 -1.29
CA GLY A 58 1.11 -5.30 -1.55
C GLY A 58 1.43 -3.83 -1.83
N MET A 59 0.62 -3.17 -2.65
CA MET A 59 0.76 -1.74 -2.95
C MET A 59 0.65 -0.89 -1.68
N LEU A 60 -0.36 -1.13 -0.85
CA LEU A 60 -0.55 -0.41 0.41
C LEU A 60 0.61 -0.63 1.37
N SER A 61 1.06 -1.88 1.51
CA SER A 61 2.24 -2.23 2.30
C SER A 61 3.44 -1.39 1.88
N LEU A 62 3.76 -1.37 0.58
CA LEU A 62 4.91 -0.62 0.04
C LEU A 62 4.77 0.90 0.17
N ALA A 63 3.55 1.44 0.07
CA ALA A 63 3.31 2.87 0.19
C ALA A 63 3.34 3.36 1.65
N THR A 64 3.05 2.48 2.61
CA THR A 64 2.84 2.86 4.02
C THR A 64 4.03 3.58 4.66
N PRO A 65 5.29 3.13 4.53
CA PRO A 65 6.42 3.80 5.14
C PRO A 65 6.51 5.28 4.74
N ALA A 66 6.41 5.56 3.44
CA ALA A 66 6.51 6.91 2.92
C ALA A 66 5.29 7.78 3.25
N LEU A 67 4.10 7.19 3.38
CA LEU A 67 2.91 7.91 3.85
C LEU A 67 3.06 8.34 5.30
N VAL A 68 3.57 7.45 6.17
CA VAL A 68 3.74 7.72 7.59
C VAL A 68 4.84 8.77 7.82
N THR A 69 6.02 8.59 7.20
CA THR A 69 7.12 9.56 7.33
C THR A 69 6.77 10.91 6.71
N GLY A 70 6.16 10.91 5.53
CA GLY A 70 5.70 12.12 4.85
C GLY A 70 4.63 12.88 5.64
N PHE A 71 3.69 12.17 6.26
CA PHE A 71 2.65 12.78 7.10
C PHE A 71 3.24 13.44 8.34
N ILE A 72 4.12 12.74 9.07
CA ILE A 72 4.79 13.28 10.26
C ILE A 72 5.70 14.46 9.90
N GLY A 73 6.43 14.38 8.77
CA GLY A 73 7.23 15.47 8.26
C GLY A 73 6.39 16.73 8.00
N ARG A 74 5.24 16.60 7.33
CA ARG A 74 4.32 17.72 7.09
C ARG A 74 3.74 18.29 8.39
N LEU A 75 3.35 17.43 9.34
CA LEU A 75 2.88 17.87 10.66
C LEU A 75 3.95 18.66 11.40
N ARG A 76 5.20 18.21 11.38
CA ARG A 76 6.33 18.94 11.98
C ARG A 76 6.50 20.32 11.34
N THR A 77 6.45 20.41 10.01
CA THR A 77 6.52 21.71 9.30
C THR A 77 5.38 22.64 9.68
N LEU A 78 4.15 22.12 9.76
CA LEU A 78 2.97 22.91 10.14
C LEU A 78 3.05 23.39 11.58
N PHE A 79 3.43 22.53 12.52
CA PHE A 79 3.51 22.84 13.95
C PHE A 79 4.64 23.81 14.26
N THR A 80 5.77 23.70 13.55
CA THR A 80 6.86 24.68 13.64
C THR A 80 6.41 26.05 13.15
N ARG A 81 5.61 26.11 12.07
CA ARG A 81 5.15 27.38 11.47
C ARG A 81 4.16 28.14 12.35
N ILE A 82 3.36 27.45 13.15
CA ILE A 82 2.34 28.06 14.02
C ILE A 82 2.78 28.23 15.47
N GLU A 83 4.05 27.95 15.79
CA GLU A 83 4.58 27.90 17.16
C GLU A 83 3.65 27.11 18.11
N ALA A 84 3.20 25.94 17.65
CA ALA A 84 2.21 25.15 18.38
C ALA A 84 2.71 24.82 19.79
N LYS A 85 1.89 25.09 20.82
CA LYS A 85 2.18 24.79 22.22
C LYS A 85 1.28 23.66 22.71
N GLY A 86 1.84 22.71 23.46
CA GLY A 86 1.12 21.61 24.10
C GLY A 86 1.79 20.25 23.91
N ALA A 87 1.34 19.26 24.70
CA ALA A 87 1.96 17.94 24.79
C ALA A 87 2.10 17.20 23.43
N ILE A 88 1.14 17.40 22.52
CA ILE A 88 1.16 16.79 21.17
C ILE A 88 2.16 17.50 20.26
N ALA A 89 2.29 18.83 20.37
CA ALA A 89 3.27 19.60 19.63
C ALA A 89 4.70 19.24 20.09
N ASP A 90 4.92 19.16 21.40
CA ASP A 90 6.20 18.73 21.97
C ASP A 90 6.57 17.30 21.56
N ALA A 91 5.59 16.40 21.49
CA ALA A 91 5.82 15.02 21.03
C ALA A 91 6.22 14.94 19.55
N ILE A 92 5.61 15.75 18.68
CA ILE A 92 5.88 15.77 17.23
C ILE A 92 7.16 16.55 16.89
N LEU A 93 7.49 17.59 17.66
CA LEU A 93 8.67 18.42 17.43
C LEU A 93 9.97 17.81 17.99
N ARG A 94 9.87 16.80 18.88
CA ARG A 94 11.03 16.04 19.37
C ARG A 94 11.83 15.42 18.21
N ASP A 95 13.15 15.46 18.33
CA ASP A 95 14.05 14.97 17.28
C ASP A 95 13.87 13.48 16.94
N ARG A 96 13.39 12.66 17.88
CA ARG A 96 13.16 11.22 17.65
C ARG A 96 11.83 10.91 16.96
N ALA A 97 10.92 11.87 16.79
CA ALA A 97 9.59 11.61 16.25
C ALA A 97 9.64 11.05 14.82
N LEU A 98 10.61 11.50 14.02
CA LEU A 98 10.77 11.06 12.63
C LEU A 98 11.36 9.65 12.54
N ASP A 99 12.31 9.30 13.41
CA ASP A 99 12.87 7.94 13.52
C ASP A 99 11.81 6.93 14.00
N GLN A 100 10.97 7.35 14.95
CA GLN A 100 9.83 6.56 15.41
C GLN A 100 8.79 6.36 14.31
N ALA A 101 8.50 7.41 13.53
CA ALA A 101 7.59 7.34 12.39
C ALA A 101 8.12 6.38 11.31
N GLN A 102 9.43 6.41 11.03
CA GLN A 102 10.05 5.49 10.08
C GLN A 102 9.93 4.04 10.55
N THR A 103 10.26 3.78 11.82
CA THR A 103 10.13 2.43 12.41
C THR A 103 8.68 1.94 12.37
N ALA A 104 7.73 2.79 12.77
CA ALA A 104 6.30 2.48 12.71
C ALA A 104 5.83 2.21 11.28
N GLY A 105 6.33 2.98 10.31
CA GLY A 105 6.06 2.80 8.88
C GLY A 105 6.46 1.42 8.37
N PHE A 106 7.66 0.94 8.72
CA PHE A 106 8.11 -0.40 8.33
C PHE A 106 7.36 -1.54 9.06
N VAL A 107 7.00 -1.35 10.33
CA VAL A 107 6.16 -2.32 11.05
C VAL A 107 4.78 -2.41 10.40
N LEU A 108 4.17 -1.28 10.09
CA LEU A 108 2.87 -1.24 9.39
C LEU A 108 2.98 -1.85 7.99
N MET A 109 4.06 -1.62 7.24
CA MET A 109 4.32 -2.29 5.97
C MET A 109 4.23 -3.82 6.13
N ALA A 110 4.90 -4.40 7.13
CA ALA A 110 4.85 -5.84 7.37
C ALA A 110 3.43 -6.32 7.71
N LEU A 111 2.70 -5.58 8.56
CA LEU A 111 1.32 -5.91 8.90
C LEU A 111 0.38 -5.85 7.69
N PHE A 112 0.51 -4.83 6.84
CA PHE A 112 -0.26 -4.72 5.60
C PHE A 112 0.10 -5.82 4.59
N ALA A 113 1.36 -6.24 4.51
CA ALA A 113 1.76 -7.34 3.66
C ALA A 113 1.09 -8.65 4.11
N ILE A 114 1.14 -8.95 5.42
CA ILE A 114 0.49 -10.14 5.99
C ILE A 114 -1.02 -10.06 5.78
N ALA A 115 -1.65 -8.93 6.09
CA ALA A 115 -3.09 -8.74 5.91
C ALA A 115 -3.50 -8.88 4.44
N GLY A 116 -2.70 -8.38 3.49
CA GLY A 116 -2.93 -8.53 2.06
C GLY A 116 -2.86 -9.99 1.60
N ILE A 117 -1.87 -10.76 2.08
CA ILE A 117 -1.74 -12.19 1.79
C ILE A 117 -2.95 -12.95 2.35
N VAL A 118 -3.30 -12.71 3.63
CA VAL A 118 -4.44 -13.36 4.28
C VAL A 118 -5.73 -13.03 3.53
N ALA A 119 -5.96 -11.77 3.17
CA ALA A 119 -7.13 -11.36 2.40
C ALA A 119 -7.17 -12.05 1.02
N ALA A 120 -6.04 -12.12 0.30
CA ALA A 120 -5.96 -12.82 -0.97
C ALA A 120 -6.28 -14.32 -0.83
N VAL A 121 -5.79 -14.99 0.22
CA VAL A 121 -6.12 -16.39 0.51
C VAL A 121 -7.59 -16.57 0.87
N LEU A 122 -8.18 -15.67 1.64
CA LEU A 122 -9.61 -15.73 1.99
C LEU A 122 -10.51 -15.52 0.76
N VAL A 123 -10.14 -14.61 -0.15
CA VAL A 123 -10.81 -14.44 -1.45
C VAL A 123 -10.62 -15.67 -2.31
N TRP A 124 -9.39 -16.19 -2.37
CA TRP A 124 -9.11 -17.41 -3.13
C TRP A 124 -9.87 -18.60 -2.56
N THR A 125 -10.07 -18.75 -1.27
CA THR A 125 -10.84 -19.88 -0.69
C THR A 125 -12.35 -19.67 -0.76
N GLY A 126 -12.81 -18.50 -1.22
CA GLY A 126 -14.23 -18.14 -1.29
C GLY A 126 -14.85 -17.82 0.08
N GLN A 127 -14.03 -17.57 1.10
CA GLN A 127 -14.46 -17.16 2.44
C GLN A 127 -14.81 -15.67 2.47
N LEU A 128 -14.05 -14.84 1.73
CA LEU A 128 -14.39 -13.44 1.47
C LEU A 128 -15.15 -13.36 0.13
N TRP A 129 -16.31 -12.70 0.11
CA TRP A 129 -17.29 -12.68 -1.00
C TRP A 129 -17.92 -14.04 -1.39
N PRO A 130 -18.50 -14.80 -0.43
CA PRO A 130 -19.27 -16.01 -0.75
C PRO A 130 -20.65 -15.63 -1.31
N GLY A 131 -20.77 -15.28 -2.59
CA GLY A 131 -22.11 -14.98 -3.12
C GLY A 131 -22.29 -14.32 -4.48
N GLU A 132 -21.25 -13.99 -5.24
CA GLU A 132 -21.44 -13.57 -6.65
C GLU A 132 -21.63 -14.80 -7.57
N ARG A 133 -22.62 -15.63 -7.25
CA ARG A 133 -23.12 -16.71 -8.11
C ARG A 133 -24.32 -16.23 -8.92
#